data_AF-A0A3D2FRB7-F1
#
_entry.id   AF-A0A3D2FRB7-F1
#
_cell.length_a   1.000
_cell.length_b   1.000
_cell.length_c   1.000
_cell.angle_alpha   90.00
_cell.angle_beta   90.00
_cell.angle_gamma   90.00
#
_symmetry.space_group_name_H-M   'P 1'
#
loop_
_entity.id
_entity.type
_entity.pdbx_description
1 polymer ?
#
loop_
_entity_poly.entity_id
_entity_poly.type
_entity_poly.pdbx_seq_one_letter_code
_entity_poly.pdbx_strand_id
1 'polypeptide(L)' 'SKCNNCGELLGGFIYMEVTANDLTKYEGLAALDGIDVGACIRAYILEEELNINTVSIVDDCCCEF' A
#
# COMPACT_ATOMS: atom_id res chain seq x y z
N SER A 1 -4.49 -2.18 -10.06
CA SER A 1 -3.15 -2.32 -10.67
C SER A 1 -2.13 -1.84 -9.66
N LYS A 2 -1.13 -2.64 -9.28
CA LYS A 2 -0.07 -2.19 -8.35
C LYS A 2 0.84 -1.21 -9.11
N CYS A 3 0.97 0.03 -8.63
CA CYS A 3 1.67 1.09 -9.34
C CYS A 3 3.18 0.93 -9.17
N ASN A 4 3.83 0.31 -10.16
CA ASN A 4 5.29 0.14 -10.21
C ASN A 4 6.03 1.36 -10.81
N ASN A 5 5.31 2.45 -11.10
CA ASN A 5 5.87 3.63 -11.80
C ASN A 5 6.35 4.75 -10.87
N CYS A 6 6.30 4.58 -9.54
CA CYS A 6 6.81 5.55 -8.56
C CYS A 6 8.36 5.65 -8.50
N GLY A 7 9.07 5.19 -9.53
CA GLY A 7 10.51 4.88 -9.47
C GLY A 7 10.77 3.57 -8.72
N GLU A 8 11.91 2.91 -8.98
CA GLU A 8 12.35 1.77 -8.18
C GLU A 8 12.50 2.21 -6.73
N LEU A 9 11.60 1.75 -5.86
CA LEU A 9 11.76 1.88 -4.42
C LEU A 9 12.90 0.97 -3.97
N LEU A 10 14.11 1.51 -4.02
CA LEU A 10 15.29 0.95 -3.38
C LEU A 10 14.91 0.48 -1.96
N GLY A 11 14.94 -0.84 -1.73
CA GLY A 11 14.70 -1.42 -0.41
C GLY A 11 13.31 -2.02 -0.15
N GLY A 12 12.53 -2.39 -1.18
CA GLY A 12 11.38 -3.31 -1.04
C GLY A 12 10.06 -2.68 -0.54
N PHE A 13 9.97 -1.35 -0.54
CA PHE A 13 8.71 -0.66 -0.32
C PHE A 13 7.90 -0.61 -1.62
N ILE A 14 6.58 -0.50 -1.51
CA ILE A 14 5.66 -0.21 -2.61
C ILE A 14 4.73 0.95 -2.27
N TYR A 15 4.25 1.64 -3.30
CA TYR A 15 3.07 2.49 -3.22
C TYR A 15 1.88 1.76 -3.83
N MET A 16 0.71 1.86 -3.21
CA MET A 16 -0.51 1.28 -3.76
C MET A 16 -1.76 2.01 -3.28
N GLU A 17 -2.76 2.01 -4.16
CA GLU A 17 -4.14 2.32 -3.79
C GLU A 17 -4.75 1.09 -3.13
N VAL A 18 -5.33 1.28 -1.96
CA VAL A 18 -5.99 0.21 -1.20
C VAL A 18 -7.27 -0.20 -1.92
N THR A 19 -7.35 -1.48 -2.30
CA THR A 19 -8.58 -2.07 -2.85
C THR A 19 -9.33 -2.86 -1.78
N ALA A 20 -10.61 -3.14 -2.04
CA ALA A 20 -11.41 -4.02 -1.17
C ALA A 20 -10.75 -5.40 -0.98
N ASN A 21 -10.07 -5.91 -2.00
CA ASN A 21 -9.34 -7.18 -1.90
C ASN A 21 -8.13 -7.08 -0.97
N ASP A 22 -7.44 -5.93 -0.93
CA ASP A 22 -6.28 -5.72 -0.07
C ASP A 22 -6.68 -5.67 1.41
N LEU A 23 -7.81 -5.05 1.73
CA LEU A 23 -8.37 -5.03 3.09
C LEU A 23 -8.70 -6.44 3.60
N THR A 24 -9.06 -7.36 2.70
CA THR A 24 -9.29 -8.78 3.05
C THR A 24 -8.02 -9.62 3.04
N LYS A 25 -7.05 -9.27 2.19
CA LYS A 25 -5.79 -10.02 2.03
C LYS A 25 -4.83 -9.75 3.18
N TYR A 26 -4.74 -8.48 3.60
CA TYR A 26 -3.75 -8.02 4.57
C TYR A 26 -4.40 -7.82 5.93
N GLU A 27 -4.20 -8.79 6.81
CA GLU A 27 -4.71 -8.74 8.18
C GLU A 27 -4.21 -7.48 8.90
N GLY A 28 -5.12 -6.77 9.58
CA GLY A 28 -4.84 -5.55 10.31
C GLY A 28 -4.83 -4.27 9.47
N LEU A 29 -4.82 -4.36 8.12
CA LEU A 29 -4.82 -3.18 7.25
C LEU A 29 -6.07 -2.32 7.45
N ALA A 30 -7.24 -2.94 7.52
CA ALA A 30 -8.53 -2.26 7.76
C ALA A 30 -8.68 -1.67 9.17
N ALA A 31 -7.80 -2.02 10.11
CA ALA A 31 -7.83 -1.52 11.48
C ALA A 31 -6.99 -0.25 11.67
N LEU A 32 -6.20 0.13 10.67
CA LEU A 32 -5.40 1.35 10.70
C LEU A 32 -6.30 2.56 10.43
N ASP A 33 -6.15 3.58 11.27
CA ASP A 33 -6.91 4.83 11.13
C ASP A 33 -6.58 5.52 9.80
N GLY A 34 -7.61 5.98 9.10
CA GLY A 34 -7.48 6.62 7.79
C GLY A 34 -7.27 5.68 6.59
N ILE A 35 -7.28 4.36 6.79
CA ILE A 35 -7.22 3.39 5.69
C ILE A 35 -8.63 2.92 5.29
N ASP A 36 -8.98 3.17 4.03
CA ASP A 36 -10.19 2.64 3.38
C ASP A 36 -9.90 2.41 1.88
N VAL A 37 -10.86 1.85 1.15
CA VAL A 37 -10.80 1.71 -0.30
C VAL A 37 -10.54 3.06 -0.96
N GLY A 38 -9.51 3.15 -1.79
CA GLY A 38 -9.06 4.38 -2.44
C GLY A 38 -7.98 5.15 -1.67
N ALA A 39 -7.64 4.75 -0.44
CA ALA A 39 -6.51 5.34 0.27
C ALA A 39 -5.18 4.97 -0.40
N CYS A 40 -4.28 5.94 -0.51
CA CYS A 40 -2.93 5.72 -1.00
C CYS A 40 -2.00 5.40 0.17
N ILE A 41 -1.28 4.29 0.08
CA ILE A 41 -0.35 3.86 1.13
C ILE A 41 1.03 3.53 0.56
N ARG A 42 2.04 3.75 1.40
CA ARG A 42 3.37 3.16 1.26
C ARG A 42 3.52 2.03 2.27
N ALA A 43 3.95 0.85 1.83
CA ALA A 43 4.16 -0.30 2.72
C ALA A 43 5.33 -1.17 2.24
N TYR A 44 5.95 -1.90 3.15
CA TYR A 44 6.94 -2.92 2.83
C TYR A 44 6.25 -4.27 2.60
N ILE A 45 6.55 -4.91 1.48
CA ILE A 45 6.05 -6.25 1.16
C ILE A 45 7.23 -7.20 0.95
N LEU A 46 7.21 -8.32 1.67
CA LEU A 46 8.17 -9.41 1.54
C LEU A 46 7.41 -10.71 1.32
N GLU A 47 7.77 -11.47 0.28
CA GLU A 47 7.13 -12.77 -0.02
C GLU A 47 5.59 -12.71 -0.06
N GLU A 48 5.05 -11.62 -0.63
CA GLU A 48 3.61 -11.30 -0.71
C GLU A 48 2.89 -10.94 0.60
N GLU A 49 3.60 -10.90 1.73
CA GLU A 49 3.10 -10.43 3.02
C GLU A 49 3.38 -8.94 3.21
N LEU A 50 2.35 -8.21 3.63
CA LEU A 50 2.46 -6.79 3.96
C LEU A 50 2.84 -6.62 5.42
N ASN A 51 3.91 -5.88 5.69
CA ASN A 51 4.27 -5.54 7.06
C ASN A 51 3.47 -4.32 7.54
N ILE A 52 2.44 -4.57 8.35
CA ILE A 52 1.51 -3.55 8.85
C ILE A 52 2.21 -2.38 9.56
N ASN A 53 3.34 -2.64 10.23
CA ASN A 53 4.09 -1.63 10.99
C ASN A 53 4.83 -0.64 10.09
N THR A 54 4.90 -0.93 8.79
CA THR A 54 5.57 -0.09 7.79
C THR A 54 4.59 0.73 6.97
N VAL A 55 3.29 0.57 7.21
CA VAL A 55 2.24 1.26 6.48
C VAL A 55 2.25 2.74 6.84
N SER A 56 2.20 3.58 5.82
CA SER A 56 2.01 5.03 5.95
C SER A 56 1.04 5.49 4.88
N ILE A 57 0.03 6.25 5.26
CA ILE A 57 -0.87 6.91 4.31
C ILE A 57 -0.09 8.03 3.62
N VAL A 58 -0.26 8.14 2.31
CA VAL A 58 0.38 9.16 1.48
C VAL A 58 -0.67 9.85 0.61
N ASP A 59 -0.39 11.07 0.17
CA ASP A 59 -1.36 11.86 -0.59
C ASP A 59 -1.50 11.39 -2.05
N ASP A 60 -0.48 10.74 -2.60
CA ASP A 60 -0.45 10.27 -3.99
C ASP A 60 0.04 8.83 -4.05
N CYS A 61 -0.69 7.98 -4.77
CA CYS A 61 -0.32 6.60 -5.06
C CYS A 61 0.75 6.50 -6.17
N CYS A 62 1.17 7.66 -6.73
CA CYS A 62 1.87 7.83 -7.99
C CYS A 62 1.30 6.95 -9.11
N CYS A 63 -0.04 6.92 -9.16
CA CYS A 63 -0.85 6.29 -10.20
C CYS A 63 -1.36 7.32 -11.23
N GLU A 64 -0.90 8.57 -11.19
CA GLU A 64 -1.24 9.58 -12.18
C GLU A 64 -0.42 9.40 -13.47
N PHE A 65 -1.14 9.37 -14.60
CA PHE A 65 -0.63 9.23 -15.97
C PHE A 65 -0.16 10.57 -16.55
#